data_AF-A0A401M904-F1
#
_entry.id   AF-A0A401M904-F1
#
_cell.length_a   1.000
_cell.length_b   1.000
_cell.length_c   1.000
_cell.angle_alpha   90.00
_cell.angle_beta   90.00
_cell.angle_gamma   90.00
#
_symmetry.space_group_name_H-M   'P 1'
#
loop_
_entity.id
_entity.type
_entity.pdbx_description
1 polymer ?
#
loop_
_entity_poly.entity_id
_entity_poly.type
_entity_poly.pdbx_seq_one_letter_code
_entity_poly.pdbx_strand_id
1 'polypeptide(L)'
;MRVHIPGFTWDVPGFTWEIGSTDDLGLLVDAVAAWREGVPFDELAARFTFLELDEFARALERGEPTSSQWADLLSTEFHRRQWNLLRRLHTDEVLRHMFPTISHGAVRLRVDLFDGASRQVLVHELDGERYEVLAGELGAAWVEVQTGDLIAYLRAALNQQ
;
A
#
# COMPACT_ATOMS: atom_id res chain seq x y z
N MET A 1 -13.10 -7.88 -24.85
CA MET A 1 -12.06 -8.30 -23.88
C MET A 1 -11.94 -7.16 -22.89
N ARG A 2 -12.34 -7.34 -21.63
CA ARG A 2 -12.32 -6.27 -20.63
C ARG A 2 -10.89 -6.14 -20.08
N VAL A 3 -10.27 -4.98 -20.24
CA VAL A 3 -8.94 -4.71 -19.68
C VAL A 3 -9.13 -4.02 -18.34
N HIS A 4 -8.75 -4.70 -17.26
CA HIS A 4 -8.62 -4.08 -15.95
C HIS A 4 -7.29 -3.33 -15.95
N ILE A 5 -7.32 -2.04 -15.59
CA ILE A 5 -6.09 -1.26 -15.50
C ILE A 5 -5.66 -1.31 -14.03
N PRO A 6 -4.69 -2.16 -13.66
CA PRO A 6 -4.04 -2.00 -12.38
C PRO A 6 -3.35 -0.63 -12.40
N GLY A 7 -3.66 0.22 -11.43
CA GLY A 7 -2.83 1.39 -11.13
C GLY A 7 -1.38 0.92 -11.01
N PHE A 8 -0.44 1.78 -11.38
CA PHE A 8 0.98 1.54 -11.68
C PHE A 8 1.82 0.84 -10.59
N THR A 9 1.38 -0.32 -10.10
CA THR A 9 1.83 -1.02 -8.91
C THR A 9 1.91 -2.53 -9.15
N TRP A 10 2.04 -2.98 -10.41
CA TRP A 10 2.10 -4.41 -10.78
C TRP A 10 3.20 -5.16 -10.02
N ASP A 11 4.25 -4.44 -9.62
CA ASP A 11 5.40 -4.93 -8.88
C ASP A 11 5.29 -4.72 -7.36
N VAL A 12 4.10 -4.42 -6.84
CA VAL A 12 3.85 -4.10 -5.42
C VAL A 12 3.08 -5.27 -4.78
N PRO A 13 3.76 -6.27 -4.19
CA PRO A 13 3.11 -7.44 -3.60
C PRO A 13 2.04 -7.06 -2.59
N GLY A 14 0.82 -7.57 -2.75
CA GLY A 14 -0.28 -7.33 -1.81
C GLY A 14 -0.93 -5.94 -1.91
N PHE A 15 -0.68 -5.20 -2.99
CA PHE A 15 -1.40 -3.98 -3.31
C PHE A 15 -1.82 -4.01 -4.78
N THR A 16 -3.12 -4.16 -5.01
CA THR A 16 -3.72 -4.05 -6.33
C THR A 16 -4.78 -2.97 -6.25
N TRP A 17 -4.65 -1.98 -7.12
CA TRP A 17 -5.62 -0.90 -7.27
C TRP A 17 -6.14 -0.95 -8.71
N GLU A 18 -7.46 -0.99 -8.89
CA GLU A 18 -8.08 -0.97 -10.22
C GLU A 18 -8.54 0.45 -10.52
N ILE A 19 -8.14 1.00 -11.68
CA ILE A 19 -8.42 2.40 -12.05
C ILE A 19 -9.52 2.52 -13.10
N GLY A 20 -10.33 1.46 -13.23
CA GLY A 20 -11.41 1.36 -14.20
C GLY A 20 -11.20 0.25 -15.23
N SER A 21 -12.14 0.15 -16.17
CA SER A 21 -12.15 -0.91 -17.17
C SER A 21 -12.87 -0.52 -18.46
N THR A 22 -12.30 -0.89 -19.61
CA THR A 22 -12.89 -0.65 -20.93
C THR A 22 -12.72 -1.89 -21.83
N ASP A 23 -13.60 -2.03 -22.81
CA ASP A 23 -13.49 -3.00 -23.90
C ASP A 23 -12.99 -2.37 -25.22
N ASP A 24 -12.83 -1.04 -25.25
CA ASP A 24 -12.25 -0.29 -26.35
C ASP A 24 -10.76 -0.01 -26.10
N LEU A 25 -9.91 -0.69 -26.87
CA LEU A 25 -8.46 -0.54 -26.80
C LEU A 25 -7.98 0.84 -27.26
N GLY A 26 -8.67 1.49 -28.21
CA GLY A 26 -8.32 2.83 -28.68
C GLY A 26 -8.50 3.85 -27.56
N LEU A 27 -9.63 3.79 -26.84
CA LEU A 27 -9.88 4.63 -25.67
C LEU A 27 -8.85 4.41 -24.55
N LEU A 28 -8.42 3.16 -24.33
CA LEU A 28 -7.35 2.87 -23.37
C LEU A 28 -6.01 3.52 -23.78
N VAL A 29 -5.64 3.40 -25.05
CA VAL A 29 -4.39 3.99 -25.58
C VAL A 29 -4.42 5.50 -25.46
N ASP A 30 -5.55 6.14 -25.79
CA ASP A 30 -5.72 7.59 -25.67
C ASP A 30 -5.63 8.06 -24.21
N ALA A 31 -6.21 7.31 -23.27
CA ALA A 31 -6.12 7.61 -21.84
C ALA A 31 -4.69 7.52 -21.31
N VAL A 32 -3.95 6.47 -21.71
CA VAL A 32 -2.53 6.31 -21.34
C VAL A 32 -1.67 7.42 -21.96
N ALA A 33 -1.94 7.81 -23.22
CA ALA A 33 -1.23 8.92 -23.86
C ALA A 33 -1.46 10.23 -23.12
N ALA A 34 -2.71 10.59 -22.83
CA ALA A 34 -3.07 11.79 -22.07
C ALA A 34 -2.42 11.79 -20.67
N TRP A 35 -2.42 10.65 -19.98
CA TRP A 35 -1.74 10.53 -18.68
C TRP A 35 -0.22 10.76 -18.80
N ARG A 36 0.43 10.17 -19.81
CA ARG A 36 1.88 10.36 -20.07
C ARG A 36 2.24 11.80 -20.45
N GLU A 37 1.28 12.54 -21.02
CA GLU A 37 1.42 13.98 -21.31
C GLU A 37 1.20 14.86 -20.07
N GLY A 38 0.86 14.26 -18.92
CA GLY A 38 0.69 14.96 -17.64
C GLY A 38 -0.70 15.57 -17.46
N VAL A 39 -1.72 15.08 -18.19
CA VAL A 39 -3.10 15.52 -17.97
C VAL A 39 -3.54 15.14 -16.54
N PRO A 40 -4.12 16.09 -15.77
CA PRO A 40 -4.56 15.84 -14.40
C PRO A 40 -5.64 14.75 -14.31
N PHE A 41 -5.69 14.05 -13.18
CA PHE A 41 -6.59 12.91 -12.96
C PHE A 41 -8.08 13.29 -13.08
N ASP A 42 -8.49 14.45 -12.56
CA ASP A 42 -9.88 14.91 -12.70
C ASP A 42 -10.25 15.18 -14.18
N GLU A 43 -9.30 15.66 -14.99
CA GLU A 43 -9.51 15.86 -16.43
C GLU A 43 -9.52 14.51 -17.18
N LEU A 44 -8.65 13.57 -16.80
CA LEU A 44 -8.69 12.20 -17.32
C LEU A 44 -10.02 11.52 -17.03
N ALA A 45 -10.51 11.57 -15.78
CA ALA A 45 -11.78 10.98 -15.39
C ALA A 45 -12.98 11.62 -16.12
N ALA A 46 -12.92 12.93 -16.37
CA ALA A 46 -13.94 13.63 -17.15
C ALA A 46 -13.92 13.24 -18.63
N ARG A 47 -12.73 13.03 -19.21
CA ARG A 47 -12.54 12.69 -20.63
C ARG A 47 -12.78 11.20 -20.91
N PHE A 48 -12.44 10.34 -19.96
CA PHE A 48 -12.48 8.88 -20.09
C PHE A 48 -13.35 8.31 -18.98
N THR A 49 -14.67 8.25 -19.21
CA THR A 49 -15.67 7.85 -18.20
C THR A 49 -15.53 6.42 -17.70
N PHE A 50 -14.68 5.61 -18.33
CA PHE A 50 -14.36 4.27 -17.87
C PHE A 50 -13.33 4.26 -16.73
N LEU A 51 -12.66 5.39 -16.47
CA LEU A 51 -11.71 5.53 -15.37
C LEU A 51 -12.45 5.76 -14.05
N GLU A 52 -12.08 4.97 -13.04
CA GLU A 52 -12.61 5.04 -11.69
C GLU A 52 -11.49 5.51 -10.76
N LEU A 53 -11.19 6.81 -10.81
CA LEU A 53 -10.13 7.42 -10.00
C LEU A 53 -10.69 7.80 -8.62
N ASP A 54 -10.48 6.91 -7.65
CA ASP A 54 -10.88 7.09 -6.25
C ASP A 54 -9.98 8.09 -5.49
N GLU A 55 -10.20 8.23 -4.18
CA GLU A 55 -9.40 9.15 -3.36
C GLU A 55 -7.93 8.73 -3.28
N PHE A 56 -7.62 7.43 -3.35
CA PHE A 56 -6.24 6.97 -3.37
C PHE A 56 -5.52 7.42 -4.65
N ALA A 57 -6.20 7.37 -5.81
CA ALA A 57 -5.73 7.94 -7.07
C ALA A 57 -5.29 9.40 -6.92
N ARG A 58 -6.15 10.19 -6.29
CA ARG A 58 -5.93 11.63 -6.11
C ARG A 58 -4.82 11.89 -5.10
N ALA A 59 -4.72 11.08 -4.05
CA ALA A 59 -3.62 11.15 -3.10
C ALA A 59 -2.27 10.81 -3.75
N LEU A 60 -2.23 9.85 -4.68
CA LEU A 60 -1.03 9.58 -5.48
C LEU A 60 -0.62 10.80 -6.31
N GLU A 61 -1.57 11.43 -7.00
CA GLU A 61 -1.30 12.65 -7.81
C GLU A 61 -0.75 13.80 -6.94
N ARG A 62 -1.26 13.96 -5.71
CA ARG A 62 -0.77 14.96 -4.75
C ARG A 62 0.56 14.60 -4.06
N GLY A 63 1.07 13.38 -4.24
CA GLY A 63 2.27 12.89 -3.55
C GLY A 63 2.03 12.52 -2.08
N GLU A 64 0.78 12.23 -1.71
CA GLU A 64 0.35 11.89 -0.34
C GLU A 64 -0.23 10.45 -0.18
N PRO A 65 0.25 9.42 -0.91
CA PRO A 65 -0.40 8.11 -0.91
C PRO A 65 -0.36 7.41 0.46
N THR A 66 0.72 7.59 1.22
CA THR A 66 0.90 6.97 2.53
C THR A 66 -0.15 7.42 3.54
N SER A 67 -0.39 8.73 3.62
CA SER A 67 -1.39 9.28 4.56
C SER A 67 -2.80 8.84 4.18
N SER A 68 -3.12 8.82 2.88
CA SER A 68 -4.41 8.31 2.39
C SER A 68 -4.60 6.83 2.73
N GLN A 69 -3.57 6.00 2.53
CA GLN A 69 -3.65 4.57 2.79
C GLN A 69 -3.82 4.27 4.29
N TRP A 70 -3.13 5.00 5.17
CA TRP A 70 -3.34 4.88 6.62
C TRP A 70 -4.76 5.25 7.02
N ALA A 71 -5.30 6.33 6.45
CA ALA A 71 -6.68 6.75 6.72
C ALA A 71 -7.70 5.69 6.27
N ASP A 72 -7.52 5.11 5.08
CA ASP A 72 -8.37 4.04 4.57
C ASP A 72 -8.34 2.80 5.49
N LEU A 73 -7.16 2.26 5.77
CA LEU A 73 -6.99 1.05 6.59
C LEU A 73 -7.53 1.20 8.02
N LEU A 74 -7.42 2.41 8.59
CA LEU A 74 -7.94 2.71 9.92
C LEU A 74 -9.44 3.03 9.96
N SER A 75 -10.07 3.30 8.81
CA SER A 75 -11.49 3.62 8.72
C SER A 75 -12.37 2.44 8.33
N THR A 76 -11.83 1.48 7.55
CA THR A 76 -12.59 0.33 7.06
C THR A 76 -12.76 -0.77 8.11
N GLU A 77 -13.99 -1.28 8.26
CA GLU A 77 -14.27 -2.44 9.12
C GLU A 77 -13.73 -3.76 8.56
N PHE A 78 -13.39 -3.80 7.26
CA PHE A 78 -12.83 -4.99 6.63
C PHE A 78 -11.52 -5.45 7.31
N HIS A 79 -10.73 -4.49 7.80
CA HIS A 79 -9.46 -4.72 8.50
C HIS A 79 -9.57 -4.63 10.02
N ARG A 80 -10.78 -4.78 10.56
CA ARG A 80 -11.04 -4.64 12.00
C ARG A 80 -10.20 -5.56 12.88
N ARG A 81 -9.82 -6.74 12.38
CA ARG A 81 -8.93 -7.67 13.09
C ARG A 81 -7.53 -7.11 13.29
N GLN A 82 -7.05 -6.27 12.37
CA GLN A 82 -5.72 -5.68 12.39
C GLN A 82 -5.69 -4.30 13.04
N TRP A 83 -6.83 -3.73 13.47
CA TRP A 83 -6.89 -2.36 13.97
C TRP A 83 -5.96 -2.08 15.16
N ASN A 84 -5.77 -3.04 16.07
CA ASN A 84 -4.85 -2.86 17.20
C ASN A 84 -3.40 -2.71 16.71
N LEU A 85 -2.96 -3.61 15.83
CA LEU A 85 -1.66 -3.53 15.17
C LEU A 85 -1.52 -2.24 14.34
N LEU A 86 -2.49 -1.92 13.48
CA LEU A 86 -2.46 -0.72 12.63
C LEU A 86 -2.34 0.56 13.46
N ARG A 87 -3.14 0.70 14.52
CA ARG A 87 -3.06 1.87 15.42
C ARG A 87 -1.72 1.98 16.13
N ARG A 88 -1.18 0.84 16.58
CA ARG A 88 0.14 0.78 17.22
C ARG A 88 1.24 1.23 16.27
N LEU A 89 1.23 0.74 15.03
CA LEU A 89 2.20 1.13 13.99
C LEU A 89 2.04 2.60 13.60
N HIS A 90 0.80 3.07 13.40
CA HIS A 90 0.52 4.46 13.00
C HIS A 90 0.82 5.50 14.09
N THR A 91 0.80 5.10 15.37
CA THR A 91 1.16 6.00 16.48
C THR A 91 2.67 6.30 16.51
N ASP A 92 3.49 5.43 15.93
CA ASP A 92 4.92 5.62 15.86
C ASP A 92 5.30 6.68 14.81
N GLU A 93 6.11 7.65 15.22
CA GLU A 93 6.50 8.78 14.36
C GLU A 93 7.33 8.39 13.14
N VAL A 94 8.00 7.24 13.15
CA VAL A 94 8.78 6.76 12.01
C VAL A 94 7.90 5.89 11.13
N LEU A 95 7.25 4.89 11.72
CA LEU A 95 6.50 3.88 10.96
C LEU A 95 5.26 4.45 10.26
N ARG A 96 4.64 5.52 10.79
CA ARG A 96 3.50 6.17 10.13
C ARG A 96 3.83 6.80 8.76
N HIS A 97 5.10 7.04 8.48
CA HIS A 97 5.54 7.56 7.18
C HIS A 97 5.87 6.44 6.18
N MET A 98 5.77 5.18 6.60
CA MET A 98 5.91 4.01 5.72
C MET A 98 4.57 3.63 5.12
N PHE A 99 4.57 3.22 3.86
CA PHE A 99 3.37 2.82 3.13
C PHE A 99 2.84 1.47 3.65
N PRO A 100 1.61 1.41 4.17
CA PRO A 100 1.05 0.19 4.74
C PRO A 100 0.21 -0.59 3.73
N THR A 101 0.38 -1.91 3.69
CA THR A 101 -0.49 -2.82 2.90
C THR A 101 -0.83 -4.05 3.71
N ILE A 102 -2.01 -4.64 3.52
CA ILE A 102 -2.39 -5.88 4.22
C ILE A 102 -2.50 -7.01 3.21
N SER A 103 -1.77 -8.09 3.47
CA SER A 103 -1.84 -9.31 2.66
C SER A 103 -1.85 -10.53 3.57
N HIS A 104 -2.80 -11.44 3.33
CA HIS A 104 -2.95 -12.67 4.12
C HIS A 104 -3.00 -12.42 5.64
N GLY A 105 -3.57 -11.29 6.05
CA GLY A 105 -3.71 -10.89 7.45
C GLY A 105 -2.45 -10.29 8.10
N ALA A 106 -1.31 -10.25 7.41
CA ALA A 106 -0.11 -9.55 7.85
C ALA A 106 -0.10 -8.10 7.34
N VAL A 107 0.37 -7.18 8.18
CA VAL A 107 0.63 -5.78 7.82
C VAL A 107 2.05 -5.68 7.29
N ARG A 108 2.20 -5.22 6.06
CA ARG A 108 3.47 -4.88 5.43
C ARG A 108 3.69 -3.38 5.51
N LEU A 109 4.86 -2.96 5.96
CA LEU A 109 5.32 -1.57 5.89
C LEU A 109 6.48 -1.47 4.91
N ARG A 110 6.44 -0.47 4.02
CA ARG A 110 7.48 -0.19 3.03
C ARG A 110 7.92 1.27 3.08
N VAL A 111 9.20 1.50 2.82
CA VAL A 111 9.74 2.87 2.70
C VAL A 111 9.26 3.53 1.41
N ASP A 112 9.38 2.84 0.28
CA ASP A 112 8.90 3.29 -1.03
C ASP A 112 7.85 2.31 -1.55
N LEU A 113 6.71 2.84 -1.99
CA LEU A 113 5.60 2.05 -2.52
C LEU A 113 5.86 1.59 -3.96
N PHE A 114 6.68 2.32 -4.72
CA PHE A 114 6.95 2.07 -6.14
C PHE A 114 8.20 1.21 -6.36
N ASP A 115 9.02 1.01 -5.34
CA ASP A 115 10.19 0.13 -5.39
C ASP A 115 9.89 -1.20 -4.68
N GLY A 116 9.74 -2.27 -5.46
CA GLY A 116 9.54 -3.62 -4.93
C GLY A 116 10.74 -4.14 -4.11
N ALA A 117 11.93 -3.60 -4.32
CA ALA A 117 13.14 -3.88 -3.54
C ALA A 117 13.28 -2.95 -2.33
N SER A 118 12.34 -2.01 -2.13
CA SER A 118 12.34 -1.13 -0.97
C SER A 118 12.42 -1.94 0.31
N ARG A 119 13.18 -1.39 1.25
CA ARG A 119 13.24 -1.85 2.64
C ARG A 119 11.84 -1.99 3.20
N GLN A 120 11.60 -3.13 3.83
CA GLN A 120 10.27 -3.53 4.23
C GLN A 120 10.26 -4.54 5.36
N VAL A 121 9.12 -4.57 6.06
CA VAL A 121 8.83 -5.52 7.13
C VAL A 121 7.42 -6.06 6.97
N LEU A 122 7.22 -7.32 7.35
CA LEU A 122 5.93 -7.96 7.52
C LEU A 122 5.69 -8.22 8.99
N VAL A 123 4.49 -7.88 9.46
CA VAL A 123 4.10 -8.07 10.85
C VAL A 123 2.77 -8.80 10.88
N HIS A 124 2.75 -9.94 11.55
CA HIS A 124 1.56 -10.72 11.81
C HIS A 124 1.27 -10.71 13.31
N GLU A 125 0.04 -10.38 13.70
CA GLU A 125 -0.39 -10.44 15.09
C GLU A 125 -0.84 -11.86 15.43
N LEU A 126 -0.21 -12.48 16.44
CA LEU A 126 -0.58 -13.81 16.91
C LEU A 126 -1.71 -13.73 17.93
N ASP A 127 -1.52 -12.94 18.99
CA ASP A 127 -2.45 -12.88 20.13
C ASP A 127 -2.44 -11.53 20.89
N GLY A 128 -2.04 -10.42 20.24
CA GLY A 128 -2.03 -9.07 20.83
C GLY A 128 -0.90 -8.80 21.83
N GLU A 129 -0.28 -9.85 22.36
CA GLU A 129 0.96 -9.81 23.16
C GLU A 129 2.18 -10.23 22.36
N ARG A 130 1.97 -10.99 21.27
CA ARG A 130 3.04 -11.57 20.46
C ARG A 130 2.78 -11.33 18.99
N TYR A 131 3.86 -11.07 18.27
CA TYR A 131 3.86 -10.80 16.84
C TYR A 131 4.92 -11.66 16.16
N GLU A 132 4.65 -12.10 14.95
CA GLU A 132 5.70 -12.60 14.06
C GLU A 132 6.12 -11.48 13.12
N VAL A 133 7.43 -11.26 13.03
CA VAL A 133 8.02 -10.25 12.16
C VAL A 133 8.91 -10.93 11.14
N LEU A 134 8.69 -10.61 9.87
CA LEU A 134 9.57 -10.96 8.78
C LEU A 134 10.24 -9.68 8.29
N ALA A 135 11.57 -9.61 8.42
CA ALA A 135 12.37 -8.51 7.93
C ALA A 135 13.59 -9.05 7.18
N GLY A 136 13.85 -8.53 5.98
CA GLY A 136 15.04 -8.87 5.20
C GLY A 136 14.69 -9.20 3.76
N GLU A 137 15.66 -9.82 3.08
CA GLU A 137 15.51 -10.32 1.72
C GLU A 137 14.52 -11.49 1.63
N LEU A 138 14.14 -11.83 0.40
CA LEU A 138 13.32 -13.00 0.07
C LEU A 138 13.90 -14.27 0.73
N GLY A 139 13.13 -14.89 1.63
CA GLY A 139 13.52 -16.11 2.33
C GLY A 139 13.99 -15.91 3.78
N ALA A 140 13.93 -14.69 4.32
CA ALA A 140 14.12 -14.46 5.75
C ALA A 140 13.17 -15.34 6.59
N ALA A 141 13.61 -15.69 7.81
CA ALA A 141 12.77 -16.41 8.76
C ALA A 141 11.86 -15.44 9.52
N TRP A 142 10.67 -15.90 9.88
CA TRP A 142 9.82 -15.20 10.84
C TRP A 142 10.47 -15.23 12.23
N VAL A 143 10.42 -14.09 12.90
CA VAL A 143 10.93 -13.91 14.27
C VAL A 143 9.77 -13.52 15.17
N GLU A 144 9.55 -14.26 16.24
CA GLU A 144 8.56 -13.89 17.26
C GLU A 144 9.09 -12.73 18.11
N VAL A 145 8.29 -11.68 18.26
CA VAL A 145 8.62 -10.46 18.99
C VAL A 145 7.47 -10.14 19.96
N GLN A 146 7.81 -9.80 21.19
CA GLN A 146 6.83 -9.40 22.21
C GLN A 146 6.31 -7.98 21.93
N THR A 147 5.08 -7.70 22.34
CA THR A 147 4.42 -6.39 22.16
C THR A 147 5.24 -5.20 22.67
N GLY A 148 5.97 -5.38 23.77
CA GLY A 148 6.83 -4.34 24.35
C GLY A 148 8.02 -3.96 23.46
N ASP A 149 8.52 -4.91 22.67
CA ASP A 149 9.73 -4.76 21.87
C ASP A 149 9.44 -4.52 20.39
N LEU A 150 8.18 -4.73 19.94
CA LEU A 150 7.79 -4.69 18.53
C LEU A 150 8.30 -3.43 17.81
N ILE A 151 8.00 -2.24 18.33
CA ILE A 151 8.34 -0.98 17.67
C ILE A 151 9.86 -0.80 17.55
N ALA A 152 10.60 -1.11 18.61
CA ALA A 152 12.05 -1.02 18.61
C ALA A 152 12.65 -2.01 17.60
N TYR A 153 12.14 -3.23 17.55
CA TYR A 153 12.55 -4.25 16.60
C TYR A 153 12.31 -3.82 15.15
N LEU A 154 11.11 -3.33 14.82
CA LEU A 154 10.76 -2.89 13.47
C LEU A 154 11.67 -1.74 13.01
N ARG A 155 11.88 -0.74 13.86
CA ARG A 155 12.79 0.39 13.55
C ARG A 155 14.22 -0.09 13.29
N ALA A 156 14.72 -1.01 14.11
CA ALA A 156 16.05 -1.58 13.91
C ALA A 156 16.13 -2.35 12.58
N ALA A 157 15.15 -3.20 12.30
CA ALA A 157 15.08 -4.02 11.10
C ALA A 157 15.04 -3.17 9.81
N LEU A 158 14.30 -2.05 9.84
CA LEU A 158 14.18 -1.12 8.70
C LEU A 158 15.43 -0.25 8.49
N ASN A 159 16.28 -0.09 9.50
CA ASN A 159 17.54 0.66 9.43
C ASN A 159 18.76 -0.19 9.05
N GLN A 160 18.67 -1.52 9.18
CA GLN A 160 19.77 -2.45 8.88
C GLN A 160 19.78 -2.95 7.43
N GLN A 161 18.78 -2.57 6.64
CA GLN A 161 18.68 -2.78 5.19
C GLN A 161 19.04 -1.49 4.47
#